data_AF-A0A945DWE1-F1
#
_entry.id   AF-A0A945DWE1-F1
#
_cell.length_a   1.000
_cell.length_b   1.000
_cell.length_c   1.000
_cell.angle_alpha   90.00
_cell.angle_beta   90.00
_cell.angle_gamma   90.00
#
_symmetry.space_group_name_H-M   'P 1'
#
loop_
_entity.id
_entity.type
_entity.pdbx_description
1 polymer ?
#
loop_
_entity_poly.entity_id
_entity_poly.type
_entity_poly.pdbx_seq_one_letter_code
_entity_poly.pdbx_strand_id
1 'polypeptide(L)'
;MKNSPSPFLANKRYHDLDALRAFAMLLGIGLHGFMSFVPIPLPVWPAQDVNQHNGYLFALHAIHGFRLQLFFLVSGFFTAMMFRQRGLRGLINHRAKRILLPLVVFTILLSPAIIGIGIYGNALSAKRESGETIWSAAKSGDVNAIHRHLAEGADANQPDAAGLTPLSWAALLGQVEAAEELIDSGADVHAIDNDGATALHCAAFMGEAAMVQLLVKRGANINALSNDGGTPLSAIETDEITTEFITWLLQIPVDLKKVAAGRIQIGEFLKAKGALPSQASIEDPMAWLYPLVPGFKPILDQLPDWAQLAVIALAINWLVAIIPIFQHLWFLYYLVLLITGFAIVTWVARKLNWTPLPAWIVNSPLRLLWLVPLTFVPQFFMVTDFGPDTAASPIPWPPMLAYYAVFFGFGVLCHAHKAFENSIGHRWPVYMLLALPALLLALHWYELRGGIFATSESKELSQLLYNNLLCTLFTVLYAWLMIFGLIGMFRQFFSKGNRCIRYISDSSYWLYVMHLPPIMLLQIWVSGWPWPSAIKFLAICMVSTGVLLLIYEYAVRYTLIGTMLNGKKTRHNHNNFE
;
A
#
# COMPACT_ATOMS: atom_id res chain seq x y z
N MET A 1 0.84 17.70 -38.34
CA MET A 1 -0.62 17.44 -38.44
C MET A 1 -1.41 18.75 -38.39
N LYS A 2 -1.65 19.38 -39.53
CA LYS A 2 -2.74 20.37 -39.70
C LYS A 2 -3.98 19.58 -40.13
N ASN A 3 -4.69 19.01 -39.18
CA ASN A 3 -6.08 18.60 -39.36
C ASN A 3 -6.82 19.20 -38.17
N SER A 4 -7.40 20.38 -38.37
CA SER A 4 -8.46 20.90 -37.51
C SER A 4 -9.48 19.78 -37.32
N PRO A 5 -9.90 19.46 -36.09
CA PRO A 5 -10.92 18.44 -35.88
C PRO A 5 -12.18 18.88 -36.62
N SER A 6 -12.78 17.97 -37.40
CA SER A 6 -14.13 18.18 -37.94
C SER A 6 -15.04 18.60 -36.78
N PRO A 7 -15.88 19.65 -36.93
CA PRO A 7 -16.67 20.22 -35.82
C PRO A 7 -17.52 19.18 -35.06
N PHE A 8 -17.84 18.05 -35.70
CA PHE A 8 -18.58 16.92 -35.12
C PHE A 8 -17.84 16.14 -34.01
N LEU A 9 -16.50 16.14 -33.98
CA LEU A 9 -15.71 15.42 -32.96
C LEU A 9 -15.42 16.27 -31.71
N ALA A 10 -15.68 17.58 -31.77
CA ALA A 10 -15.37 18.49 -30.68
C ALA A 10 -16.28 18.31 -29.45
N ASN A 11 -17.44 17.65 -29.59
CA ASN A 11 -18.48 17.55 -28.54
C ASN A 11 -18.99 16.13 -28.23
N LYS A 12 -18.37 15.07 -28.76
CA LYS A 12 -18.79 13.68 -28.48
C LYS A 12 -18.43 13.28 -27.05
N ARG A 13 -19.44 12.93 -26.23
CA ARG A 13 -19.24 12.35 -24.90
C ARG A 13 -19.24 10.83 -24.97
N TYR A 14 -18.25 10.19 -24.35
CA TYR A 14 -18.11 8.74 -24.30
C TYR A 14 -18.73 8.21 -23.01
N HIS A 15 -20.04 7.91 -23.06
CA HIS A 15 -20.80 7.42 -21.90
C HIS A 15 -20.30 6.08 -21.38
N ASP A 16 -19.90 5.19 -22.29
CA ASP A 16 -19.29 3.89 -22.03
C ASP A 16 -17.98 4.02 -21.25
N LEU A 17 -17.07 4.89 -21.71
CA LEU A 17 -15.76 5.10 -21.08
C LEU A 17 -15.86 5.88 -19.76
N ASP A 18 -16.81 6.82 -19.65
CA ASP A 18 -17.12 7.48 -18.37
C ASP A 18 -17.60 6.45 -17.34
N ALA A 19 -18.54 5.58 -17.72
CA ALA A 19 -19.04 4.50 -16.86
C ALA A 19 -17.95 3.49 -16.50
N LEU A 20 -17.09 3.13 -17.45
CA LEU A 20 -15.98 2.19 -17.23
C LEU A 20 -14.94 2.75 -16.26
N ARG A 21 -14.62 4.04 -16.38
CA ARG A 21 -13.74 4.74 -15.42
C ARG A 21 -14.36 4.76 -14.02
N ALA A 22 -15.66 5.02 -13.93
CA ALA A 22 -16.40 5.01 -12.67
C ALA A 22 -16.37 3.61 -12.02
N PHE A 23 -16.62 2.58 -12.81
CA PHE A 23 -16.55 1.19 -12.37
C PHE A 23 -15.17 0.81 -11.82
N ALA A 24 -14.09 1.17 -12.52
CA ALA A 24 -12.72 0.94 -12.04
C ALA A 24 -12.45 1.62 -10.68
N MET A 25 -13.00 2.81 -10.45
CA MET A 25 -12.89 3.50 -9.15
C MET A 25 -13.73 2.82 -8.06
N LEU A 26 -14.98 2.42 -8.37
CA LEU A 26 -15.86 1.73 -7.42
C LEU A 26 -15.33 0.36 -7.01
N LEU A 27 -14.67 -0.37 -7.92
CA LEU A 27 -13.96 -1.61 -7.58
C LEU A 27 -12.89 -1.39 -6.50
N GLY A 28 -12.27 -0.20 -6.45
CA GLY A 28 -11.33 0.15 -5.38
C GLY A 28 -12.00 0.28 -4.02
N ILE A 29 -13.20 0.85 -3.97
CA ILE A 29 -14.02 0.93 -2.74
C ILE A 29 -14.41 -0.47 -2.28
N GLY A 30 -14.83 -1.34 -3.21
CA GLY A 30 -15.12 -2.74 -2.91
C GLY A 30 -13.91 -3.48 -2.36
N LEU A 31 -12.74 -3.31 -2.99
CA LEU A 31 -11.47 -3.90 -2.54
C LEU A 31 -11.17 -3.52 -1.09
N HIS A 32 -11.15 -2.22 -0.79
CA HIS A 32 -10.92 -1.73 0.56
C HIS A 32 -12.01 -2.19 1.55
N GLY A 33 -13.24 -2.32 1.07
CA GLY A 33 -14.39 -2.79 1.87
C GLY A 33 -14.24 -4.21 2.41
N PHE A 34 -13.40 -5.05 1.80
CA PHE A 34 -13.15 -6.41 2.29
C PHE A 34 -11.75 -6.68 2.85
N MET A 35 -10.88 -5.68 2.94
CA MET A 35 -9.49 -5.86 3.40
C MET A 35 -9.40 -6.51 4.79
N SER A 36 -10.30 -6.15 5.72
CA SER A 36 -10.32 -6.75 7.07
C SER A 36 -10.72 -8.23 7.11
N PHE A 37 -11.26 -8.79 6.02
CA PHE A 37 -11.64 -10.21 5.94
C PHE A 37 -10.59 -11.09 5.25
N VAL A 38 -9.50 -10.48 4.77
CA VAL A 38 -8.38 -11.19 4.16
C VAL A 38 -7.56 -11.84 5.28
N PRO A 39 -7.24 -13.15 5.19
CA PRO A 39 -6.62 -13.90 6.28
C PRO A 39 -5.11 -13.63 6.49
N ILE A 40 -4.62 -12.50 6.00
CA ILE A 40 -3.22 -12.08 6.14
C ILE A 40 -3.24 -10.71 6.80
N PRO A 41 -2.61 -10.52 7.96
CA PRO A 41 -2.53 -9.21 8.60
C PRO A 41 -1.77 -8.26 7.67
N LEU A 42 -2.48 -7.24 7.18
CA LEU A 42 -1.89 -6.23 6.32
C LEU A 42 -1.25 -5.16 7.19
N PRO A 43 0.08 -4.92 7.11
CA PRO A 43 0.81 -4.05 8.04
C PRO A 43 0.25 -2.63 8.20
N VAL A 44 -0.46 -2.14 7.19
CA VAL A 44 -0.98 -0.76 7.11
C VAL A 44 -2.48 -0.67 7.39
N TRP A 45 -3.18 -1.80 7.57
CA TRP A 45 -4.63 -1.83 7.72
C TRP A 45 -5.05 -2.01 9.19
N PRO A 46 -5.89 -1.14 9.76
CA PRO A 46 -6.08 -1.05 11.21
C PRO A 46 -7.17 -1.97 11.78
N ALA A 47 -7.70 -2.89 10.97
CA ALA A 47 -8.82 -3.73 11.34
C ALA A 47 -8.65 -5.12 10.77
N GLN A 48 -8.75 -6.11 11.65
CA GLN A 48 -8.82 -7.52 11.28
C GLN A 48 -10.12 -8.10 11.86
N ASP A 49 -10.96 -8.68 11.00
CA ASP A 49 -12.28 -9.21 11.39
C ASP A 49 -12.15 -10.63 11.95
N VAL A 50 -13.06 -11.02 12.84
CA VAL A 50 -13.09 -12.39 13.39
C VAL A 50 -13.49 -13.46 12.34
N ASN A 51 -14.23 -13.06 11.29
CA ASN A 51 -14.76 -13.96 10.26
C ASN A 51 -14.01 -13.82 8.93
N GLN A 52 -12.74 -14.20 8.90
CA GLN A 52 -11.90 -14.16 7.69
C GLN A 52 -12.16 -15.32 6.74
N HIS A 53 -11.88 -15.14 5.45
CA HIS A 53 -12.06 -16.19 4.45
C HIS A 53 -11.10 -16.06 3.25
N ASN A 54 -10.50 -17.17 2.82
CA ASN A 54 -9.56 -17.21 1.68
C ASN A 54 -10.17 -16.70 0.35
N GLY A 55 -11.50 -16.77 0.20
CA GLY A 55 -12.19 -16.22 -0.97
C GLY A 55 -11.98 -14.71 -1.17
N TYR A 56 -11.71 -13.95 -0.10
CA TYR A 56 -11.39 -12.53 -0.21
C TYR A 56 -9.98 -12.30 -0.78
N LEU A 57 -9.04 -13.20 -0.53
CA LEU A 57 -7.70 -13.15 -1.16
C LEU A 57 -7.80 -13.39 -2.67
N PHE A 58 -8.63 -14.35 -3.09
CA PHE A 58 -8.94 -14.55 -4.52
C PHE A 58 -9.54 -13.29 -5.15
N ALA A 59 -10.53 -12.67 -4.48
CA ALA A 59 -11.16 -11.44 -4.95
C ALA A 59 -10.16 -10.26 -5.02
N LEU A 60 -9.26 -10.16 -4.04
CA LEU A 60 -8.19 -9.17 -4.00
C LEU A 60 -7.31 -9.29 -5.24
N HIS A 61 -6.76 -10.48 -5.51
CA HIS A 61 -5.90 -10.74 -6.66
C HIS A 61 -6.63 -10.50 -7.99
N ALA A 62 -7.87 -10.99 -8.12
CA ALA A 62 -8.67 -10.79 -9.33
C ALA A 62 -8.90 -9.30 -9.63
N ILE A 63 -9.30 -8.50 -8.63
CA ILE A 63 -9.56 -7.08 -8.85
C ILE A 63 -8.24 -6.30 -9.06
N HIS A 64 -7.23 -6.57 -8.24
CA HIS A 64 -5.94 -5.87 -8.30
C HIS A 64 -5.20 -6.13 -9.63
N GLY A 65 -5.34 -7.32 -10.20
CA GLY A 65 -4.66 -7.73 -11.43
C GLY A 65 -5.03 -6.95 -12.70
N PHE A 66 -6.14 -6.19 -12.74
CA PHE A 66 -6.53 -5.41 -13.94
C PHE A 66 -7.04 -3.99 -13.67
N ARG A 67 -7.52 -3.69 -12.45
CA ARG A 67 -8.27 -2.45 -12.15
C ARG A 67 -7.48 -1.18 -12.48
N LEU A 68 -6.21 -1.14 -12.09
CA LEU A 68 -5.37 0.06 -12.27
C LEU A 68 -4.88 0.20 -13.72
N GLN A 69 -4.57 -0.92 -14.37
CA GLN A 69 -4.23 -0.99 -15.79
C GLN A 69 -5.38 -0.42 -16.65
N LEU A 70 -6.61 -0.80 -16.32
CA LEU A 70 -7.82 -0.24 -16.92
C LEU A 70 -7.93 1.27 -16.68
N PHE A 71 -7.71 1.73 -15.44
CA PHE A 71 -7.73 3.15 -15.09
C PHE A 71 -6.71 3.97 -15.91
N PHE A 72 -5.45 3.52 -15.99
CA PHE A 72 -4.41 4.23 -16.72
C PHE A 72 -4.66 4.26 -18.23
N LEU A 73 -5.18 3.18 -18.80
CA LEU A 73 -5.58 3.13 -20.21
C LEU A 73 -6.69 4.13 -20.53
N VAL A 74 -7.76 4.14 -19.73
CA VAL A 74 -8.86 5.11 -19.91
C VAL A 74 -8.37 6.54 -19.68
N SER A 75 -7.45 6.75 -18.74
CA SER A 75 -6.81 8.04 -18.49
C SER A 75 -5.96 8.53 -19.67
N GLY A 76 -5.24 7.62 -20.34
CA GLY A 76 -4.51 7.89 -21.58
C GLY A 76 -5.44 8.34 -22.71
N PHE A 77 -6.56 7.64 -22.89
CA PHE A 77 -7.59 8.00 -23.87
C PHE A 77 -8.13 9.42 -23.67
N PHE A 78 -8.54 9.75 -22.45
CA PHE A 78 -9.05 11.09 -22.13
C PHE A 78 -7.97 12.18 -22.21
N THR A 79 -6.71 11.83 -21.94
CA THR A 79 -5.58 12.77 -22.10
C THR A 79 -5.35 13.12 -23.56
N ALA A 80 -5.34 12.12 -24.46
CA ALA A 80 -5.25 12.35 -25.90
C ALA A 80 -6.43 13.17 -26.43
N MET A 81 -7.64 12.88 -25.95
CA MET A 81 -8.86 13.63 -26.31
C MET A 81 -8.74 15.11 -25.93
N MET A 82 -8.35 15.40 -24.69
CA MET A 82 -8.20 16.79 -24.24
C MET A 82 -7.03 17.50 -24.92
N PHE A 83 -5.93 16.81 -25.19
CA PHE A 83 -4.81 17.37 -25.95
C PHE A 83 -5.26 17.81 -27.35
N ARG A 84 -6.07 17.00 -28.03
CA ARG A 84 -6.63 17.36 -29.35
C ARG A 84 -7.64 18.51 -29.27
N GLN A 85 -8.43 18.59 -28.21
CA GLN A 85 -9.44 19.64 -28.04
C GLN A 85 -8.88 20.99 -27.58
N ARG A 86 -7.85 21.00 -26.72
CA ARG A 86 -7.39 22.21 -26.01
C ARG A 86 -5.89 22.51 -26.17
N GLY A 87 -5.16 21.67 -26.89
CA GLY A 87 -3.71 21.78 -27.04
C GLY A 87 -2.94 21.52 -25.75
N LEU A 88 -1.61 21.67 -25.81
CA LEU A 88 -0.71 21.32 -24.71
C LEU A 88 -0.92 22.21 -23.46
N ARG A 89 -0.96 23.54 -23.65
CA ARG A 89 -1.18 24.49 -22.54
C ARG A 89 -2.54 24.27 -21.87
N GLY A 90 -3.57 24.02 -22.66
CA GLY A 90 -4.92 23.73 -22.15
C GLY A 90 -5.00 22.41 -21.39
N LEU A 91 -4.27 21.37 -21.83
CA LEU A 91 -4.15 20.11 -21.11
C LEU A 91 -3.49 20.29 -19.75
N ILE A 92 -2.32 20.95 -19.70
CA ILE A 92 -1.57 21.14 -18.44
C ILE A 92 -2.39 21.95 -17.44
N ASN A 93 -2.95 23.10 -17.86
CA ASN A 93 -3.77 23.94 -16.97
C ASN A 93 -5.01 23.20 -16.44
N HIS A 94 -5.64 22.37 -17.27
CA HIS A 94 -6.79 21.58 -16.86
C HIS A 94 -6.42 20.46 -15.89
N ARG A 95 -5.33 19.74 -16.17
CA ARG A 95 -4.86 18.61 -15.35
C ARG A 95 -4.28 19.09 -14.02
N ALA A 96 -3.54 20.20 -13.99
CA ALA A 96 -3.07 20.83 -12.75
C ALA A 96 -4.22 21.16 -11.80
N LYS A 97 -5.30 21.78 -12.30
CA LYS A 97 -6.48 22.11 -11.48
C LYS A 97 -7.26 20.89 -11.01
N ARG A 98 -7.29 19.80 -11.78
CA ARG A 98 -8.15 18.63 -11.52
C ARG A 98 -7.45 17.43 -10.90
N ILE A 99 -6.12 17.40 -10.90
CA ILE A 99 -5.32 16.29 -10.37
C ILE A 99 -4.38 16.81 -9.29
N LEU A 100 -3.49 17.75 -9.63
CA LEU A 100 -2.44 18.22 -8.72
C LEU A 100 -3.00 18.96 -7.50
N LEU A 101 -3.95 19.87 -7.71
CA LEU A 101 -4.54 20.65 -6.62
C LEU A 101 -5.35 19.76 -5.64
N PRO A 102 -6.27 18.89 -6.09
CA PRO A 102 -6.90 17.90 -5.22
C PRO A 102 -5.90 16.99 -4.52
N LEU A 103 -4.86 16.53 -5.23
CA LEU A 103 -3.82 15.68 -4.63
C LEU A 103 -3.22 16.35 -3.40
N VAL A 104 -2.74 17.59 -3.51
CA VAL A 104 -2.13 18.31 -2.38
C VAL A 104 -3.12 18.57 -1.25
N VAL A 105 -4.34 19.04 -1.56
CA VAL A 105 -5.34 19.38 -0.55
C VAL A 105 -5.80 18.13 0.23
N PHE A 106 -6.13 17.06 -0.48
CA PHE A 106 -6.56 15.82 0.16
C PHE A 106 -5.41 15.11 0.85
N THR A 107 -4.17 15.35 0.42
CA THR A 107 -2.99 14.84 1.12
C THR A 107 -2.91 15.40 2.53
N ILE A 108 -3.00 16.73 2.65
CA ILE A 108 -2.91 17.42 3.94
C ILE A 108 -4.13 17.09 4.82
N LEU A 109 -5.32 16.98 4.23
CA LEU A 109 -6.56 16.74 4.97
C LEU A 109 -6.72 15.29 5.44
N LEU A 110 -6.41 14.30 4.59
CA LEU A 110 -6.68 12.89 4.86
C LEU A 110 -5.59 12.23 5.71
N SER A 111 -4.34 12.71 5.64
CA SER A 111 -3.23 12.07 6.38
C SER A 111 -3.49 11.98 7.88
N PRO A 112 -3.83 13.08 8.58
CA PRO A 112 -4.04 13.02 10.02
C PRO A 112 -5.24 12.14 10.39
N ALA A 113 -6.27 12.11 9.54
CA ALA A 113 -7.46 11.29 9.77
C ALA A 113 -7.16 9.80 9.62
N ILE A 114 -6.48 9.38 8.55
CA ILE A 114 -6.12 7.98 8.31
C ILE A 114 -5.17 7.49 9.40
N ILE A 115 -4.15 8.29 9.76
CA ILE A 115 -3.20 7.96 10.83
C ILE A 115 -3.92 7.86 12.18
N GLY A 116 -4.79 8.82 12.50
CA GLY A 116 -5.56 8.81 13.76
C GLY A 116 -6.51 7.63 13.86
N ILE A 117 -7.19 7.25 12.77
CA ILE A 117 -8.03 6.04 12.71
C ILE A 117 -7.16 4.79 12.87
N GLY A 118 -5.95 4.80 12.29
CA GLY A 118 -4.99 3.71 12.42
C GLY A 118 -4.59 3.46 13.89
N ILE A 119 -4.15 4.52 14.57
CA ILE A 119 -3.80 4.50 15.99
C ILE A 119 -5.01 4.02 16.83
N TYR A 120 -6.20 4.55 16.55
CA TYR A 120 -7.42 4.15 17.25
C TYR A 120 -7.78 2.68 17.04
N GLY A 121 -7.71 2.18 15.81
CA GLY A 121 -8.00 0.79 15.46
C GLY A 121 -7.03 -0.18 16.15
N ASN A 122 -5.74 0.14 16.12
CA ASN A 122 -4.72 -0.69 16.75
C ASN A 122 -4.84 -0.68 18.28
N ALA A 123 -5.13 0.46 18.89
CA ALA A 123 -5.41 0.53 20.33
C ALA A 123 -6.64 -0.32 20.71
N LEU A 124 -7.67 -0.35 19.85
CA LEU A 124 -8.84 -1.20 20.07
C LEU A 124 -8.53 -2.70 19.85
N SER A 125 -7.72 -3.05 18.85
CA SER A 125 -7.28 -4.44 18.61
C SER A 125 -6.43 -4.93 19.77
N ALA A 126 -5.45 -4.14 20.21
CA ALA A 126 -4.62 -4.47 21.36
C ALA A 126 -5.44 -4.70 22.65
N LYS A 127 -6.52 -3.94 22.84
CA LYS A 127 -7.46 -4.14 23.95
C LYS A 127 -8.32 -5.40 23.81
N ARG A 128 -8.56 -5.90 22.59
CA ARG A 128 -9.29 -7.15 22.36
C ARG A 128 -8.38 -8.37 22.47
N GLU A 129 -7.16 -8.25 21.94
CA GLU A 129 -6.12 -9.28 21.98
C GLU A 129 -5.44 -9.41 23.35
N SER A 130 -5.66 -8.46 24.29
CA SER A 130 -5.11 -8.54 25.64
C SER A 130 -5.57 -9.83 26.32
N GLY A 131 -4.66 -10.79 26.46
CA GLY A 131 -4.92 -12.11 27.03
C GLY A 131 -5.16 -13.24 26.01
N GLU A 132 -5.16 -12.99 24.69
CA GLU A 132 -5.30 -14.04 23.66
C GLU A 132 -3.99 -14.78 23.36
N THR A 133 -2.83 -14.14 23.55
CA THR A 133 -1.51 -14.75 23.34
C THR A 133 -0.58 -14.44 24.51
N ILE A 134 0.47 -15.25 24.67
CA ILE A 134 1.48 -15.00 25.72
C ILE A 134 2.21 -13.66 25.52
N TRP A 135 2.43 -13.21 24.28
CA TRP A 135 3.04 -11.90 24.01
C TRP A 135 2.11 -10.76 24.38
N SER A 136 0.82 -10.84 24.06
CA SER A 136 -0.12 -9.76 24.42
C SER A 136 -0.30 -9.67 25.94
N ALA A 137 -0.29 -10.81 26.63
CA ALA A 137 -0.28 -10.87 28.10
C ALA A 137 1.00 -10.26 28.70
N ALA A 138 2.17 -10.57 28.13
CA ALA A 138 3.45 -9.96 28.51
C ALA A 138 3.48 -8.45 28.25
N LYS A 139 2.90 -8.01 27.12
CA LYS A 139 2.78 -6.60 26.73
C LYS A 139 1.92 -5.81 27.72
N SER A 140 0.80 -6.40 28.16
CA SER A 140 -0.13 -5.76 29.10
C SER A 140 0.22 -5.93 30.57
N GLY A 141 1.20 -6.78 30.91
CA GLY A 141 1.54 -7.12 32.29
C GLY A 141 0.53 -8.05 32.97
N ASP A 142 -0.27 -8.82 32.21
CA ASP A 142 -1.28 -9.72 32.76
C ASP A 142 -0.66 -11.07 33.16
N VAL A 143 -0.17 -11.13 34.40
CA VAL A 143 0.44 -12.33 35.00
C VAL A 143 -0.51 -13.53 34.98
N ASN A 144 -1.82 -13.34 35.18
CA ASN A 144 -2.77 -14.44 35.19
C ASN A 144 -2.97 -15.04 33.78
N ALA A 145 -2.95 -14.19 32.75
CA ALA A 145 -3.00 -14.66 31.37
C ALA A 145 -1.70 -15.36 30.98
N ILE A 146 -0.52 -14.87 31.40
CA ILE A 146 0.77 -15.55 31.20
C ILE A 146 0.73 -16.96 31.81
N HIS A 147 0.33 -17.07 33.08
CA HIS A 147 0.22 -18.36 33.76
C HIS A 147 -0.74 -19.32 33.02
N ARG A 148 -1.88 -18.80 32.53
CA ARG A 148 -2.84 -19.62 31.76
C ARG A 148 -2.23 -20.14 30.46
N HIS A 149 -1.60 -19.27 29.67
CA HIS A 149 -0.97 -19.65 28.39
C HIS A 149 0.13 -20.68 28.58
N LEU A 150 0.98 -20.50 29.60
CA LEU A 150 2.03 -21.45 29.93
C LEU A 150 1.46 -22.80 30.38
N ALA A 151 0.39 -22.79 31.18
CA ALA A 151 -0.32 -24.02 31.57
C ALA A 151 -0.98 -24.75 30.39
N GLU A 152 -1.38 -24.01 29.36
CA GLU A 152 -1.92 -24.54 28.09
C GLU A 152 -0.81 -25.03 27.13
N GLY A 153 0.46 -24.91 27.52
CA GLY A 153 1.61 -25.41 26.76
C GLY A 153 2.27 -24.39 25.83
N ALA A 154 2.00 -23.09 26.00
CA ALA A 154 2.74 -22.05 25.30
C ALA A 154 4.23 -22.08 25.68
N ASP A 155 5.11 -21.89 24.71
CA ASP A 155 6.55 -21.76 24.95
C ASP A 155 6.89 -20.32 25.37
N ALA A 156 7.45 -20.16 26.56
CA ALA A 156 7.88 -18.89 27.14
C ALA A 156 8.94 -18.16 26.30
N ASN A 157 9.63 -18.88 25.41
CA ASN A 157 10.72 -18.37 24.57
C ASN A 157 10.32 -18.18 23.11
N GLN A 158 9.11 -18.56 22.71
CA GLN A 158 8.69 -18.46 21.32
C GLN A 158 8.66 -16.99 20.89
N PRO A 159 9.44 -16.57 19.88
CA PRO A 159 9.36 -15.22 19.35
C PRO A 159 8.07 -15.00 18.56
N ASP A 160 7.59 -13.74 18.56
CA ASP A 160 6.49 -13.31 17.69
C ASP A 160 6.96 -13.09 16.24
N ALA A 161 6.06 -12.57 15.39
CA ALA A 161 6.38 -12.28 13.98
C ALA A 161 7.47 -11.22 13.79
N ALA A 162 7.73 -10.38 14.80
CA ALA A 162 8.81 -9.39 14.79
C ALA A 162 10.14 -9.95 15.35
N GLY A 163 10.14 -11.19 15.85
CA GLY A 163 11.30 -11.82 16.48
C GLY A 163 11.42 -11.54 17.98
N LEU A 164 10.46 -10.83 18.60
CA LEU A 164 10.49 -10.48 20.02
C LEU A 164 9.92 -11.61 20.87
N THR A 165 10.62 -12.00 21.92
CA THR A 165 10.10 -12.96 22.91
C THR A 165 9.09 -12.28 23.85
N PRO A 166 8.26 -13.05 24.58
CA PRO A 166 7.40 -12.49 25.63
C PRO A 166 8.20 -11.68 26.65
N LEU A 167 9.39 -12.16 27.03
CA LEU A 167 10.27 -11.46 27.96
C LEU A 167 10.79 -10.14 27.38
N SER A 168 11.14 -10.09 26.10
CA SER A 168 11.54 -8.84 25.42
C SER A 168 10.40 -7.82 25.41
N TRP A 169 9.16 -8.24 25.17
CA TRP A 169 7.98 -7.36 25.24
C TRP A 169 7.71 -6.83 26.66
N ALA A 170 7.76 -7.70 27.67
CA ALA A 170 7.62 -7.29 29.06
C ALA A 170 8.73 -6.30 29.46
N ALA A 171 9.97 -6.55 29.01
CA ALA A 171 11.12 -5.72 29.28
C ALA A 171 11.04 -4.33 28.63
N LEU A 172 10.63 -4.28 27.35
CA LEU A 172 10.42 -3.06 26.59
C LEU A 172 9.36 -2.15 27.23
N LEU A 173 8.32 -2.73 27.84
CA LEU A 173 7.23 -1.98 28.45
C LEU A 173 7.34 -1.83 29.98
N GLY A 174 8.43 -2.30 30.57
CA GLY A 174 8.66 -2.18 32.02
C GLY A 174 7.68 -2.99 32.87
N GLN A 175 7.12 -4.09 32.35
CA GLN A 175 6.16 -4.95 33.05
C GLN A 175 6.90 -5.91 33.99
N VAL A 176 7.41 -5.40 35.11
CA VAL A 176 8.35 -6.11 36.01
C VAL A 176 7.79 -7.43 36.52
N GLU A 177 6.53 -7.44 36.97
CA GLU A 177 5.88 -8.63 37.51
C GLU A 177 5.66 -9.71 36.45
N ALA A 178 5.32 -9.31 35.22
CA ALA A 178 5.19 -10.23 34.10
C ALA A 178 6.53 -10.80 33.66
N ALA A 179 7.59 -9.99 33.65
CA ALA A 179 8.94 -10.46 33.37
C ALA A 179 9.43 -11.43 34.44
N GLU A 180 9.15 -11.16 35.72
CA GLU A 180 9.46 -12.06 36.83
C GLU A 180 8.79 -13.43 36.64
N GLU A 181 7.48 -13.46 36.38
CA GLU A 181 6.73 -14.70 36.11
C GLU A 181 7.28 -15.47 34.90
N LEU A 182 7.57 -14.77 33.80
CA LEU A 182 8.13 -15.39 32.58
C LEU A 182 9.48 -16.04 32.86
N ILE A 183 10.37 -15.37 33.60
CA ILE A 183 11.68 -15.91 33.97
C ILE A 183 11.53 -17.10 34.91
N ASP A 184 10.65 -17.00 35.91
CA ASP A 184 10.35 -18.11 36.84
C ASP A 184 9.75 -19.32 36.11
N SER A 185 9.08 -19.08 34.99
CA SER A 185 8.51 -20.10 34.10
C SER A 185 9.47 -20.57 32.99
N GLY A 186 10.75 -20.20 33.04
CA GLY A 186 11.78 -20.72 32.13
C GLY A 186 12.04 -19.88 30.88
N ALA A 187 11.63 -18.61 30.84
CA ALA A 187 12.07 -17.68 29.80
C ALA A 187 13.60 -17.45 29.90
N ASP A 188 14.28 -17.56 28.78
CA ASP A 188 15.71 -17.35 28.63
C ASP A 188 16.01 -15.85 28.65
N VAL A 189 16.68 -15.41 29.71
CA VAL A 189 17.12 -14.03 29.90
C VAL A 189 18.16 -13.60 28.84
N HIS A 190 18.77 -14.56 28.15
CA HIS A 190 19.74 -14.33 27.08
C HIS A 190 19.17 -14.46 25.67
N ALA A 191 17.86 -14.72 25.54
CA ALA A 191 17.23 -14.76 24.23
C ALA A 191 17.43 -13.44 23.48
N ILE A 192 17.73 -13.55 22.19
CA ILE A 192 17.96 -12.43 21.29
C ILE A 192 16.83 -12.33 20.27
N ASP A 193 16.51 -11.10 19.89
CA ASP A 193 15.63 -10.83 18.76
C ASP A 193 16.39 -10.85 17.41
N ASN A 194 15.69 -10.46 16.33
CA ASN A 194 16.25 -10.41 14.98
C ASN A 194 17.43 -9.42 14.84
N ASP A 195 17.53 -8.43 15.72
CA ASP A 195 18.61 -7.44 15.75
C ASP A 195 19.75 -7.85 16.71
N GLY A 196 19.66 -9.06 17.28
CA GLY A 196 20.61 -9.55 18.28
C GLY A 196 20.42 -8.90 19.66
N ALA A 197 19.36 -8.11 19.84
CA ALA A 197 19.10 -7.42 21.10
C ALA A 197 18.42 -8.37 22.11
N THR A 198 18.88 -8.28 23.35
CA THR A 198 18.31 -9.02 24.49
C THR A 198 17.25 -8.21 25.22
N ALA A 199 16.46 -8.84 26.09
CA ALA A 199 15.53 -8.13 26.98
C ALA A 199 16.19 -6.98 27.77
N LEU A 200 17.49 -7.11 28.10
CA LEU A 200 18.25 -6.06 28.78
C LEU A 200 18.50 -4.84 27.88
N HIS A 201 18.72 -5.04 26.58
CA HIS A 201 18.80 -3.95 25.61
C HIS A 201 17.46 -3.21 25.51
N CYS A 202 16.34 -3.94 25.40
CA CYS A 202 15.00 -3.35 25.32
C CYS A 202 14.67 -2.50 26.56
N ALA A 203 14.95 -3.02 27.76
CA ALA A 203 14.72 -2.29 29.01
C ALA A 203 15.62 -1.04 29.12
N ALA A 204 16.89 -1.14 28.71
CA ALA A 204 17.81 -0.02 28.70
C ALA A 204 17.39 1.08 27.71
N PHE A 205 17.02 0.69 26.49
CA PHE A 205 16.49 1.59 25.47
C PHE A 205 15.25 2.36 25.96
N MET A 206 14.32 1.70 26.65
CA MET A 206 13.10 2.34 27.15
C MET A 206 13.26 3.05 28.49
N GLY A 207 14.45 3.01 29.10
CA GLY A 207 14.69 3.66 30.39
C GLY A 207 14.01 2.97 31.57
N GLU A 208 13.66 1.68 31.47
CA GLU A 208 12.92 0.97 32.52
C GLU A 208 13.88 0.43 33.60
N ALA A 209 14.28 1.32 34.53
CA ALA A 209 15.34 1.04 35.51
C ALA A 209 15.04 -0.16 36.42
N ALA A 210 13.80 -0.32 36.87
CA ALA A 210 13.39 -1.46 37.70
C ALA A 210 13.52 -2.79 36.94
N MET A 211 13.18 -2.79 35.65
CA MET A 211 13.33 -3.94 34.76
C MET A 211 14.80 -4.30 34.56
N VAL A 212 15.67 -3.31 34.30
CA VAL A 212 17.12 -3.53 34.20
C VAL A 212 17.67 -4.18 35.48
N GLN A 213 17.26 -3.69 36.65
CA GLN A 213 17.68 -4.28 37.92
C GLN A 213 17.23 -5.73 38.07
N LEU A 214 15.97 -6.04 37.71
CA LEU A 214 15.45 -7.41 37.70
C LEU A 214 16.28 -8.30 36.78
N LEU A 215 16.44 -7.93 35.51
CA LEU A 215 17.15 -8.73 34.51
C LEU A 215 18.61 -8.98 34.93
N VAL A 216 19.31 -7.97 35.42
CA VAL A 216 20.69 -8.13 35.92
C VAL A 216 20.73 -9.04 37.15
N LYS A 217 19.77 -8.92 38.08
CA LYS A 217 19.64 -9.83 39.23
C LYS A 217 19.37 -11.28 38.79
N ARG A 218 18.63 -11.47 37.70
CA ARG A 218 18.33 -12.78 37.09
C ARG A 218 19.44 -13.29 36.15
N GLY A 219 20.61 -12.62 36.11
CA GLY A 219 21.80 -13.12 35.42
C GLY A 219 21.99 -12.61 33.99
N ALA A 220 21.24 -11.60 33.54
CA ALA A 220 21.42 -11.01 32.22
C ALA A 220 22.88 -10.56 31.98
N ASN A 221 23.41 -10.87 30.79
CA ASN A 221 24.74 -10.44 30.41
C ASN A 221 24.75 -8.92 30.16
N ILE A 222 25.37 -8.17 31.07
CA ILE A 222 25.47 -6.70 31.02
C ILE A 222 26.26 -6.18 29.82
N ASN A 223 27.06 -7.04 29.18
CA ASN A 223 27.88 -6.73 28.00
C ASN A 223 27.47 -7.58 26.79
N ALA A 224 26.20 -8.02 26.73
CA ALA A 224 25.67 -8.65 25.52
C ALA A 224 25.83 -7.69 24.33
N LEU A 225 26.11 -8.24 23.15
CA LEU A 225 26.27 -7.47 21.92
C LEU A 225 25.08 -7.72 21.01
N SER A 226 24.45 -6.65 20.53
CA SER A 226 23.53 -6.70 19.38
C SER A 226 24.30 -6.88 18.07
N ASN A 227 23.59 -7.12 16.97
CA ASN A 227 24.18 -7.36 15.65
C ASN A 227 25.03 -6.19 15.12
N ASP A 228 24.76 -4.97 15.60
CA ASP A 228 25.53 -3.75 15.31
C ASP A 228 26.69 -3.50 16.30
N GLY A 229 26.91 -4.42 17.25
CA GLY A 229 27.93 -4.31 18.29
C GLY A 229 27.54 -3.40 19.46
N GLY A 230 26.28 -2.95 19.54
CA GLY A 230 25.74 -2.21 20.68
C GLY A 230 25.72 -3.05 21.96
N THR A 231 25.93 -2.41 23.11
CA THR A 231 25.73 -3.00 24.45
C THR A 231 24.44 -2.43 25.07
N PRO A 232 23.90 -3.05 26.14
CA PRO A 232 22.80 -2.44 26.88
C PRO A 232 23.15 -1.05 27.43
N LEU A 233 24.44 -0.80 27.70
CA LEU A 233 24.90 0.52 28.11
C LEU A 233 24.84 1.54 26.96
N SER A 234 25.15 1.17 25.71
CA SER A 234 25.01 2.10 24.57
C SER A 234 23.55 2.32 24.16
N ALA A 235 22.64 1.38 24.45
CA ALA A 235 21.21 1.55 24.15
C ALA A 235 20.59 2.79 24.82
N ILE A 236 21.13 3.23 25.97
CA ILE A 236 20.65 4.44 26.67
C ILE A 236 21.07 5.74 25.97
N GLU A 237 22.04 5.68 25.05
CA GLU A 237 22.58 6.85 24.34
C GLU A 237 21.77 7.21 23.09
N THR A 238 20.74 6.41 22.76
CA THR A 238 19.87 6.64 21.60
C THR A 238 19.17 8.01 21.69
N ASP A 239 19.19 8.79 20.61
CA ASP A 239 18.61 10.12 20.60
C ASP A 239 17.08 10.12 20.72
N GLU A 240 16.50 11.26 21.10
CA GLU A 240 15.05 11.42 21.30
C GLU A 240 14.26 11.19 20.01
N ILE A 241 14.77 11.59 18.84
CA ILE A 241 14.07 11.45 17.55
C ILE A 241 13.98 9.98 17.17
N THR A 242 15.08 9.24 17.26
CA THR A 242 15.10 7.80 17.01
C THR A 242 14.20 7.06 18.00
N THR A 243 14.19 7.48 19.27
CA THR A 243 13.32 6.91 20.31
C THR A 243 11.85 7.16 20.00
N GLU A 244 11.45 8.39 19.69
CA GLU A 244 10.08 8.74 19.28
C GLU A 244 9.64 7.94 18.05
N PHE A 245 10.53 7.81 17.07
CA PHE A 245 10.23 7.14 15.84
C PHE A 245 10.03 5.62 16.03
N ILE A 246 10.94 4.95 16.76
CA ILE A 246 10.81 3.51 17.07
C ILE A 246 9.56 3.25 17.91
N THR A 247 9.30 4.08 18.92
CA THR A 247 8.11 3.92 19.77
C THR A 247 6.82 4.20 19.01
N TRP A 248 6.81 5.15 18.08
CA TRP A 248 5.71 5.35 17.14
C TRP A 248 5.50 4.13 16.23
N LEU A 249 6.58 3.56 15.68
CA LEU A 249 6.55 2.36 14.83
C LEU A 249 5.97 1.15 15.57
N LEU A 250 6.41 0.94 16.82
CA LEU A 250 5.94 -0.14 17.70
C LEU A 250 4.61 0.18 18.41
N GLN A 251 4.09 1.39 18.20
CA GLN A 251 2.83 1.89 18.76
C GLN A 251 2.80 1.85 20.29
N ILE A 252 3.93 2.21 20.90
CA ILE A 252 4.10 2.30 22.35
C ILE A 252 3.90 3.75 22.77
N PRO A 253 2.92 4.07 23.64
CA PRO A 253 2.82 5.40 24.23
C PRO A 253 3.96 5.61 25.22
N VAL A 254 4.80 6.63 25.00
CA VAL A 254 5.97 6.94 25.83
C VAL A 254 5.97 8.38 26.32
N ASP A 255 6.44 8.55 27.55
CA ASP A 255 6.86 9.84 28.10
C ASP A 255 8.39 9.92 28.01
N LEU A 256 8.90 10.69 27.06
CA LEU A 256 10.34 10.84 26.83
C LEU A 256 11.08 11.38 28.06
N LYS A 257 10.41 12.17 28.93
CA LYS A 257 11.02 12.65 30.18
C LYS A 257 11.25 11.51 31.14
N LYS A 258 10.30 10.56 31.23
CA LYS A 258 10.44 9.34 32.03
C LYS A 258 11.59 8.48 31.48
N VAL A 259 11.61 8.29 30.16
CA VAL A 259 12.67 7.51 29.47
C VAL A 259 14.05 8.11 29.75
N ALA A 260 14.22 9.43 29.57
CA ALA A 260 15.47 10.13 29.82
C ALA A 260 15.93 10.00 31.29
N ALA A 261 15.02 10.19 32.24
CA ALA A 261 15.33 10.04 33.66
C ALA A 261 15.74 8.60 34.02
N GLY A 262 15.06 7.61 33.46
CA GLY A 262 15.36 6.20 33.66
C GLY A 262 16.69 5.78 33.04
N ARG A 263 17.01 6.27 31.84
CA ARG A 263 18.30 6.05 31.17
C ARG A 263 19.49 6.56 31.99
N ILE A 264 19.35 7.70 32.67
CA ILE A 264 20.38 8.21 33.59
C ILE A 264 20.63 7.21 34.73
N GLN A 265 19.57 6.74 35.39
CA GLN A 265 19.67 5.77 36.49
C GLN A 265 20.28 4.44 36.04
N ILE A 266 19.89 3.96 34.86
CA ILE A 266 20.42 2.74 34.25
C ILE A 266 21.90 2.90 33.93
N GLY A 267 22.30 4.05 33.37
CA GLY A 267 23.68 4.36 33.07
C GLY A 267 24.56 4.33 34.32
N GLU A 268 24.13 4.94 35.42
CA GLU A 268 24.84 4.88 36.71
C GLU A 268 24.93 3.44 37.24
N PHE A 269 23.82 2.69 37.19
CA PHE A 269 23.76 1.32 37.68
C PHE A 269 24.65 0.36 36.88
N LEU A 270 24.58 0.38 35.55
CA LEU A 270 25.36 -0.50 34.68
C LEU A 270 26.85 -0.17 34.74
N LYS A 271 27.22 1.12 34.79
CA LYS A 271 28.62 1.54 34.99
C LYS A 271 29.17 1.05 36.33
N ALA A 272 28.39 1.15 37.41
CA ALA A 272 28.77 0.62 38.72
C ALA A 272 28.95 -0.91 38.73
N LYS A 273 28.28 -1.64 37.83
CA LYS A 273 28.44 -3.09 37.62
C LYS A 273 29.58 -3.46 36.67
N GLY A 274 30.32 -2.50 36.12
CA GLY A 274 31.43 -2.74 35.22
C GLY A 274 31.03 -2.97 33.76
N ALA A 275 29.87 -2.44 33.34
CA ALA A 275 29.49 -2.46 31.93
C ALA A 275 30.48 -1.64 31.08
N LEU A 276 30.91 -2.20 29.96
CA LEU A 276 31.85 -1.56 29.05
C LEU A 276 31.10 -0.60 28.12
N PRO A 277 31.63 0.62 27.87
CA PRO A 277 31.14 1.45 26.78
C PRO A 277 31.39 0.70 25.46
N SER A 278 30.46 0.83 24.52
CA SER A 278 30.61 0.31 23.17
C SER A 278 31.93 0.80 22.56
N GLN A 279 32.62 -0.05 21.78
CA GLN A 279 33.66 0.44 20.88
C GLN A 279 32.95 1.31 19.86
N ALA A 280 33.09 2.62 19.99
CA ALA A 280 32.51 3.61 19.08
C ALA A 280 32.79 3.21 17.63
N SER A 281 31.80 2.58 17.00
CA SER A 281 31.72 2.56 15.56
C SER A 281 31.55 4.02 15.15
N ILE A 282 32.39 4.46 14.21
CA ILE A 282 32.35 5.78 13.59
C ILE A 282 30.89 6.18 13.43
N GLU A 283 30.48 7.32 13.98
CA GLU A 283 29.11 7.85 13.91
C GLU A 283 28.62 7.74 12.47
N ASP A 284 27.87 6.69 12.19
CA ASP A 284 27.29 6.46 10.89
C ASP A 284 26.08 7.39 10.82
N PRO A 285 26.07 8.42 9.96
CA PRO A 285 24.95 9.34 9.86
C PRO A 285 23.63 8.62 9.54
N MET A 286 23.71 7.42 8.96
CA MET A 286 22.58 6.58 8.57
C MET A 286 22.26 5.49 9.60
N ALA A 287 22.83 5.51 10.81
CA ALA A 287 22.55 4.51 11.85
C ALA A 287 21.06 4.32 12.13
N TRP A 288 20.28 5.40 12.08
CA TRP A 288 18.81 5.38 12.25
C TRP A 288 18.07 4.54 11.18
N LEU A 289 18.69 4.30 10.02
CA LEU A 289 18.11 3.56 8.90
C LEU A 289 18.25 2.04 9.06
N TYR A 290 19.27 1.56 9.77
CA TYR A 290 19.56 0.12 9.85
C TYR A 290 18.54 -0.69 10.65
N PRO A 291 18.04 -0.21 11.80
CA PRO A 291 16.94 -0.87 12.51
C PRO A 291 15.65 -0.92 11.69
N LEU A 292 15.48 0.02 10.76
CA LEU A 292 14.30 0.11 9.89
C LEU A 292 14.33 -0.83 8.69
N VAL A 293 15.51 -1.29 8.30
CA VAL A 293 15.70 -2.19 7.17
C VAL A 293 16.68 -3.28 7.63
N PRO A 294 16.21 -4.30 8.34
CA PRO A 294 17.06 -5.36 8.88
C PRO A 294 17.90 -6.02 7.77
N GLY A 295 19.20 -6.21 8.02
CA GLY A 295 20.15 -6.76 7.04
C GLY A 295 20.62 -5.79 5.94
N PHE A 296 20.24 -4.51 5.99
CA PHE A 296 20.65 -3.50 5.00
C PHE A 296 22.12 -3.10 5.12
N LYS A 297 22.65 -2.93 6.35
CA LYS A 297 24.03 -2.49 6.59
C LYS A 297 25.08 -3.40 5.93
N PRO A 298 25.03 -4.74 6.07
CA PRO A 298 25.97 -5.63 5.40
C PRO A 298 25.95 -5.53 3.87
N ILE A 299 24.80 -5.20 3.26
CA ILE A 299 24.66 -5.00 1.82
C ILE A 299 25.27 -3.66 1.41
N LEU A 300 25.02 -2.62 2.21
CA LEU A 300 25.54 -1.27 1.96
C LEU A 300 27.07 -1.24 2.04
N ASP A 301 27.65 -1.89 3.05
CA ASP A 301 29.11 -1.97 3.26
C ASP A 301 29.85 -2.66 2.10
N GLN A 302 29.16 -3.50 1.29
CA GLN A 302 29.72 -4.19 0.12
C GLN A 302 29.74 -3.34 -1.16
N LEU A 303 29.09 -2.17 -1.14
CA LEU A 303 28.93 -1.31 -2.32
C LEU A 303 29.97 -0.18 -2.35
N PRO A 304 30.40 0.27 -3.54
CA PRO A 304 31.21 1.47 -3.67
C PRO A 304 30.42 2.75 -3.28
N ASP A 305 31.09 3.78 -2.78
CA ASP A 305 30.48 5.00 -2.20
C ASP A 305 29.37 5.65 -3.05
N TRP A 306 29.55 5.70 -4.38
CA TRP A 306 28.55 6.26 -5.30
C TRP A 306 27.26 5.43 -5.35
N ALA A 307 27.37 4.11 -5.17
CA ALA A 307 26.25 3.18 -5.14
C ALA A 307 25.59 3.16 -3.77
N GLN A 308 26.35 3.36 -2.69
CA GLN A 308 25.81 3.49 -1.33
C GLN A 308 24.80 4.64 -1.26
N LEU A 309 25.15 5.83 -1.77
CA LEU A 309 24.24 6.99 -1.83
C LEU A 309 22.94 6.67 -2.58
N ALA A 310 23.02 5.96 -3.70
CA ALA A 310 21.85 5.57 -4.48
C ALA A 310 20.97 4.56 -3.73
N VAL A 311 21.58 3.59 -3.05
CA VAL A 311 20.88 2.55 -2.28
C VAL A 311 20.26 3.12 -1.00
N ILE A 312 20.93 4.03 -0.32
CA ILE A 312 20.37 4.83 0.79
C ILE A 312 19.17 5.65 0.31
N ALA A 313 19.31 6.36 -0.82
CA ALA A 313 18.20 7.12 -1.38
C ALA A 313 17.00 6.22 -1.73
N LEU A 314 17.24 5.01 -2.25
CA LEU A 314 16.19 4.02 -2.51
C LEU A 314 15.55 3.50 -1.22
N ALA A 315 16.32 3.25 -0.16
CA ALA A 315 15.82 2.80 1.13
C ALA A 315 14.98 3.88 1.83
N ILE A 316 15.42 5.14 1.84
CA ILE A 316 14.64 6.28 2.34
C ILE A 316 13.35 6.43 1.52
N ASN A 317 13.45 6.31 0.20
CA ASN A 317 12.29 6.35 -0.70
C ASN A 317 11.30 5.20 -0.42
N TRP A 318 11.79 4.02 -0.04
CA TRP A 318 10.96 2.89 0.40
C TRP A 318 10.29 3.16 1.76
N LEU A 319 11.01 3.72 2.74
CA LEU A 319 10.44 4.09 4.03
C LEU A 319 9.35 5.16 3.92
N VAL A 320 9.57 6.19 3.10
CA VAL A 320 8.53 7.18 2.79
C VAL A 320 7.31 6.53 2.14
N ALA A 321 7.50 5.41 1.42
CA ALA A 321 6.40 4.66 0.84
C ALA A 321 5.50 3.93 1.85
N ILE A 322 5.99 3.68 3.06
CA ILE A 322 5.21 3.07 4.14
C ILE A 322 4.18 4.07 4.70
N ILE A 323 4.40 5.39 4.53
CA ILE A 323 3.47 6.41 4.99
C ILE A 323 2.10 6.19 4.29
N PRO A 324 1.00 5.97 5.04
CA PRO A 324 -0.30 5.52 4.51
C PRO A 324 -0.86 6.39 3.37
N ILE A 325 -0.45 7.65 3.31
CA ILE A 325 -0.92 8.55 2.28
C ILE A 325 -0.44 8.19 0.89
N PHE A 326 0.84 7.83 0.75
CA PHE A 326 1.34 7.48 -0.56
C PHE A 326 0.71 6.16 -1.02
N GLN A 327 0.27 5.29 -0.09
CA GLN A 327 -0.42 4.03 -0.41
C GLN A 327 -1.81 4.26 -1.05
N HIS A 328 -2.51 5.34 -0.72
CA HIS A 328 -3.85 5.62 -1.26
C HIS A 328 -3.86 6.41 -2.57
N LEU A 329 -3.02 7.46 -2.68
CA LEU A 329 -3.07 8.44 -3.78
C LEU A 329 -1.94 8.29 -4.82
N TRP A 330 -1.07 7.27 -4.74
CA TRP A 330 0.08 7.12 -5.65
C TRP A 330 -0.30 7.13 -7.14
N PHE A 331 -1.43 6.54 -7.53
CA PHE A 331 -1.81 6.45 -8.94
C PHE A 331 -2.04 7.84 -9.57
N LEU A 332 -2.42 8.86 -8.77
CA LEU A 332 -2.53 10.24 -9.23
C LEU A 332 -1.15 10.84 -9.49
N TYR A 333 -0.16 10.54 -8.65
CA TYR A 333 1.22 10.95 -8.84
C TYR A 333 1.80 10.35 -10.13
N TYR A 334 1.62 9.05 -10.34
CA TYR A 334 2.02 8.38 -11.58
C TYR A 334 1.30 8.97 -12.79
N LEU A 335 0.01 9.31 -12.66
CA LEU A 335 -0.74 9.96 -13.73
C LEU A 335 -0.16 11.35 -14.08
N VAL A 336 0.30 12.14 -13.11
CA VAL A 336 0.99 13.42 -13.36
C VAL A 336 2.28 13.20 -14.16
N LEU A 337 3.07 12.20 -13.78
CA LEU A 337 4.31 11.85 -14.49
C LEU A 337 4.04 11.36 -15.92
N LEU A 338 3.04 10.49 -16.10
CA LEU A 338 2.67 9.99 -17.43
C LEU A 338 2.13 11.10 -18.34
N ILE A 339 1.36 12.05 -17.81
CA ILE A 339 0.90 13.22 -18.56
C ILE A 339 2.09 14.12 -18.95
N THR A 340 3.05 14.30 -18.05
CA THR A 340 4.29 15.05 -18.32
C THR A 340 5.14 14.35 -19.39
N GLY A 341 5.32 13.03 -19.29
CA GLY A 341 5.99 12.22 -20.30
C GLY A 341 5.30 12.32 -21.67
N PHE A 342 3.96 12.25 -21.70
CA PHE A 342 3.18 12.47 -22.92
C PHE A 342 3.37 13.87 -23.51
N ALA A 343 3.42 14.92 -22.68
CA ALA A 343 3.72 16.28 -23.12
C ALA A 343 5.10 16.39 -23.78
N ILE A 344 6.11 15.76 -23.21
CA ILE A 344 7.49 15.73 -23.75
C ILE A 344 7.52 14.96 -25.07
N VAL A 345 6.98 13.73 -25.10
CA VAL A 345 6.96 12.89 -26.31
C VAL A 345 6.24 13.59 -27.46
N THR A 346 5.10 14.23 -27.18
CA THR A 346 4.35 14.97 -28.22
C THR A 346 5.10 16.22 -28.69
N TRP A 347 5.84 16.91 -27.82
CA TRP A 347 6.69 18.03 -28.21
C TRP A 347 7.85 17.57 -29.10
N VAL A 348 8.55 16.49 -28.72
CA VAL A 348 9.63 15.89 -29.51
C VAL A 348 9.11 15.37 -30.85
N ALA A 349 8.02 14.61 -30.87
CA ALA A 349 7.43 14.08 -32.10
C ALA A 349 7.03 15.19 -33.08
N ARG A 350 6.60 16.35 -32.59
CA ARG A 350 6.33 17.54 -33.42
C ARG A 350 7.59 18.18 -33.97
N LYS A 351 8.70 18.19 -33.21
CA LYS A 351 10.00 18.68 -33.71
C LYS A 351 10.62 17.76 -34.74
N LEU A 352 10.48 16.44 -34.56
CA LEU A 352 11.08 15.42 -35.42
C LEU A 352 10.17 14.94 -36.57
N ASN A 353 8.99 15.54 -36.75
CA ASN A 353 7.99 15.15 -37.76
C ASN A 353 7.66 13.64 -37.74
N TRP A 354 7.58 13.06 -36.55
CA TRP A 354 7.39 11.61 -36.41
C TRP A 354 6.00 11.18 -36.94
N THR A 355 5.96 10.12 -37.75
CA THR A 355 4.70 9.59 -38.31
C THR A 355 3.93 8.78 -37.27
N PRO A 356 2.59 8.90 -37.22
CA PRO A 356 1.78 8.08 -36.32
C PRO A 356 1.88 6.60 -36.68
N LEU A 357 1.75 5.73 -35.68
CA LEU A 357 1.73 4.27 -35.89
C LEU A 357 0.59 3.85 -36.84
N PRO A 358 0.80 2.82 -37.67
CA PRO A 358 -0.25 2.26 -38.51
C PRO A 358 -1.48 1.79 -37.70
N ALA A 359 -2.68 2.04 -38.22
CA ALA A 359 -3.93 1.73 -37.53
C ALA A 359 -4.13 0.22 -37.27
N TRP A 360 -3.52 -0.66 -38.06
CA TRP A 360 -3.65 -2.12 -37.92
C TRP A 360 -3.02 -2.64 -36.62
N ILE A 361 -1.97 -1.98 -36.10
CA ILE A 361 -1.29 -2.35 -34.84
C ILE A 361 -2.25 -2.24 -33.65
N VAL A 362 -3.18 -1.28 -33.71
CA VAL A 362 -4.14 -0.99 -32.64
C VAL A 362 -5.45 -1.78 -32.83
N ASN A 363 -5.94 -1.88 -34.06
CA ASN A 363 -7.28 -2.44 -34.33
C ASN A 363 -7.31 -3.97 -34.43
N SER A 364 -6.20 -4.59 -34.84
CA SER A 364 -6.14 -6.05 -35.03
C SER A 364 -6.28 -6.80 -33.69
N PRO A 365 -6.92 -7.99 -33.66
CA PRO A 365 -6.86 -8.88 -32.50
C PRO A 365 -5.43 -9.35 -32.19
N LEU A 366 -4.52 -9.31 -33.17
CA LEU A 366 -3.10 -9.63 -33.01
C LEU A 366 -2.34 -8.60 -32.15
N ARG A 367 -2.98 -7.52 -31.70
CA ARG A 367 -2.36 -6.54 -30.80
C ARG A 367 -1.84 -7.15 -29.50
N LEU A 368 -2.45 -8.24 -29.03
CA LEU A 368 -1.98 -8.95 -27.84
C LEU A 368 -0.56 -9.51 -28.03
N LEU A 369 -0.16 -9.83 -29.27
CA LEU A 369 1.18 -10.36 -29.57
C LEU A 369 2.30 -9.36 -29.32
N TRP A 370 2.03 -8.04 -29.36
CA TRP A 370 3.03 -7.04 -29.02
C TRP A 370 2.77 -6.40 -27.66
N LEU A 371 1.51 -6.27 -27.24
CA LEU A 371 1.16 -5.72 -25.92
C LEU A 371 1.62 -6.62 -24.78
N VAL A 372 1.41 -7.93 -24.89
CA VAL A 372 1.79 -8.88 -23.83
C VAL A 372 3.31 -8.88 -23.62
N PRO A 373 4.18 -9.06 -24.64
CA PRO A 373 5.62 -8.99 -24.43
C PRO A 373 6.10 -7.62 -23.90
N LEU A 374 5.50 -6.52 -24.38
CA LEU A 374 5.88 -5.18 -23.96
C LEU A 374 5.53 -4.90 -22.49
N THR A 375 4.41 -5.45 -22.00
CA THR A 375 4.00 -5.34 -20.58
C THR A 375 4.64 -6.41 -19.70
N PHE A 376 5.04 -7.53 -20.28
CA PHE A 376 5.75 -8.63 -19.62
C PHE A 376 7.08 -8.16 -19.04
N VAL A 377 7.91 -7.47 -19.82
CA VAL A 377 9.26 -7.05 -19.39
C VAL A 377 9.23 -6.26 -18.08
N PRO A 378 8.46 -5.16 -17.94
CA PRO A 378 8.43 -4.44 -16.67
C PRO A 378 7.78 -5.24 -15.54
N GLN A 379 6.74 -6.05 -15.82
CA GLN A 379 6.08 -6.88 -14.80
C GLN A 379 6.98 -8.00 -14.28
N PHE A 380 7.91 -8.51 -15.09
CA PHE A 380 8.81 -9.59 -14.69
C PHE A 380 9.72 -9.19 -13.51
N PHE A 381 10.09 -7.91 -13.45
CA PHE A 381 10.88 -7.36 -12.34
C PHE A 381 10.05 -7.12 -11.06
N MET A 382 8.71 -7.19 -11.14
CA MET A 382 7.77 -7.03 -10.02
C MET A 382 7.45 -8.40 -9.41
N VAL A 383 8.28 -8.84 -8.48
CA VAL A 383 8.25 -10.21 -7.95
C VAL A 383 7.43 -10.32 -6.65
N THR A 384 7.00 -9.20 -6.06
CA THR A 384 6.36 -9.22 -4.73
C THR A 384 4.89 -9.63 -4.76
N ASP A 385 4.05 -8.99 -5.57
CA ASP A 385 2.59 -9.21 -5.52
C ASP A 385 2.02 -9.93 -6.75
N PHE A 386 0.72 -10.28 -6.68
CA PHE A 386 -0.08 -10.67 -7.83
C PHE A 386 -0.46 -9.42 -8.65
N GLY A 387 0.24 -9.19 -9.75
CA GLY A 387 0.07 -7.97 -10.55
C GLY A 387 1.13 -6.93 -10.23
N PRO A 388 0.98 -5.68 -10.69
CA PRO A 388 1.94 -4.64 -10.41
C PRO A 388 1.94 -4.29 -8.93
N ASP A 389 3.13 -4.25 -8.35
CA ASP A 389 3.34 -3.87 -6.95
C ASP A 389 2.77 -2.48 -6.67
N THR A 390 2.27 -2.22 -5.46
CA THR A 390 1.92 -0.86 -5.03
C THR A 390 3.16 -0.12 -4.55
N ALA A 391 3.99 0.40 -5.46
CA ALA A 391 5.09 1.29 -5.08
C ALA A 391 4.55 2.70 -4.81
N ALA A 392 4.10 2.87 -3.58
CA ALA A 392 3.61 4.10 -2.98
C ALA A 392 4.73 5.10 -2.68
N SER A 393 5.67 5.31 -3.59
CA SER A 393 6.84 6.12 -3.28
C SER A 393 6.85 7.45 -4.04
N PRO A 394 7.37 8.56 -3.45
CA PRO A 394 7.52 9.83 -4.16
C PRO A 394 8.38 9.69 -5.41
N ILE A 395 9.40 8.82 -5.42
CA ILE A 395 10.13 8.49 -6.65
C ILE A 395 9.54 7.19 -7.19
N PRO A 396 8.92 7.21 -8.39
CA PRO A 396 8.27 6.03 -8.92
C PRO A 396 9.32 4.99 -9.26
N TRP A 397 9.03 3.74 -8.97
CA TRP A 397 9.94 2.67 -9.37
C TRP A 397 9.92 2.52 -10.90
N PRO A 398 11.07 2.55 -11.61
CA PRO A 398 11.09 2.63 -13.07
C PRO A 398 10.33 1.51 -13.80
N PRO A 399 10.42 0.22 -13.40
CA PRO A 399 9.61 -0.84 -14.00
C PRO A 399 8.11 -0.58 -13.86
N MET A 400 7.67 -0.07 -12.72
CA MET A 400 6.26 0.24 -12.44
C MET A 400 5.75 1.40 -13.29
N LEU A 401 6.54 2.47 -13.40
CA LEU A 401 6.21 3.58 -14.29
C LEU A 401 6.14 3.12 -15.75
N ALA A 402 7.09 2.30 -16.20
CA ALA A 402 7.10 1.73 -17.54
C ALA A 402 5.87 0.85 -17.81
N TYR A 403 5.50 -0.01 -16.86
CA TYR A 403 4.33 -0.87 -16.96
C TYR A 403 3.05 -0.05 -17.21
N TYR A 404 2.77 0.95 -16.35
CA TYR A 404 1.59 1.80 -16.53
C TYR A 404 1.69 2.73 -17.74
N ALA A 405 2.90 3.12 -18.16
CA ALA A 405 3.12 3.89 -19.38
C ALA A 405 2.66 3.12 -20.63
N VAL A 406 2.79 1.79 -20.66
CA VAL A 406 2.29 0.98 -21.78
C VAL A 406 0.76 1.06 -21.88
N PHE A 407 0.04 0.87 -20.77
CA PHE A 407 -1.43 0.98 -20.75
C PHE A 407 -1.90 2.38 -21.10
N PHE A 408 -1.29 3.40 -20.49
CA PHE A 408 -1.60 4.81 -20.77
C PHE A 408 -1.31 5.17 -22.24
N GLY A 409 -0.15 4.78 -22.75
CA GLY A 409 0.27 5.00 -24.13
C GLY A 409 -0.65 4.31 -25.12
N PHE A 410 -1.05 3.06 -24.85
CA PHE A 410 -2.05 2.37 -25.67
C PHE A 410 -3.38 3.14 -25.66
N GLY A 411 -3.86 3.60 -24.49
CA GLY A 411 -5.03 4.46 -24.39
C GLY A 411 -4.95 5.73 -25.26
N VAL A 412 -3.78 6.37 -25.32
CA VAL A 412 -3.51 7.51 -26.22
C VAL A 412 -3.65 7.12 -27.70
N LEU A 413 -3.10 5.97 -28.09
CA LEU A 413 -3.20 5.44 -29.46
C LEU A 413 -4.64 5.11 -29.85
N CYS A 414 -5.44 4.58 -28.91
CA CYS A 414 -6.85 4.27 -29.13
C CYS A 414 -7.68 5.49 -29.57
N HIS A 415 -7.45 6.66 -28.94
CA HIS A 415 -8.13 7.89 -29.34
C HIS A 415 -7.61 8.44 -30.69
N ALA A 416 -6.40 8.05 -31.10
CA ALA A 416 -5.81 8.57 -32.32
C ALA A 416 -6.47 8.04 -33.60
N HIS A 417 -7.09 6.85 -33.54
CA HIS A 417 -7.67 6.15 -34.69
C HIS A 417 -9.18 5.92 -34.53
N LYS A 418 -9.99 6.53 -35.41
CA LYS A 418 -11.46 6.36 -35.44
C LYS A 418 -11.91 4.88 -35.53
N ALA A 419 -11.11 4.03 -36.17
CA ALA A 419 -11.39 2.61 -36.31
C ALA A 419 -11.40 1.84 -34.98
N PHE A 420 -10.77 2.37 -33.92
CA PHE A 420 -10.83 1.81 -32.56
C PHE A 420 -12.26 1.82 -32.00
N GLU A 421 -13.06 2.81 -32.35
CA GLU A 421 -14.46 2.92 -31.89
C GLU A 421 -15.34 1.83 -32.50
N ASN A 422 -15.09 1.47 -33.76
CA ASN A 422 -15.95 0.54 -34.50
C ASN A 422 -15.54 -0.92 -34.36
N SER A 423 -14.26 -1.23 -34.11
CA SER A 423 -13.75 -2.61 -34.19
C SER A 423 -13.55 -3.29 -32.82
N ILE A 424 -13.35 -2.52 -31.75
CA ILE A 424 -12.94 -3.07 -30.46
C ILE A 424 -14.14 -3.25 -29.53
N GLY A 425 -14.22 -4.45 -28.94
CA GLY A 425 -15.27 -4.84 -28.01
C GLY A 425 -16.35 -5.76 -28.59
N HIS A 426 -16.37 -6.06 -29.90
CA HIS A 426 -17.37 -6.98 -30.46
C HIS A 426 -17.19 -8.43 -29.98
N ARG A 427 -15.96 -8.82 -29.65
CA ARG A 427 -15.61 -10.16 -29.13
C ARG A 427 -15.41 -10.18 -27.61
N TRP A 428 -16.07 -9.28 -26.89
CA TRP A 428 -15.90 -9.18 -25.43
C TRP A 428 -16.24 -10.47 -24.66
N PRO A 429 -17.25 -11.31 -25.06
CA PRO A 429 -17.52 -12.53 -24.31
C PRO A 429 -16.35 -13.51 -24.39
N VAL A 430 -15.66 -13.57 -25.54
CA VAL A 430 -14.47 -14.41 -25.74
C VAL A 430 -13.34 -13.94 -24.83
N TYR A 431 -13.08 -12.64 -24.75
CA TYR A 431 -12.05 -12.10 -23.87
C TYR A 431 -12.36 -12.39 -22.39
N MET A 432 -13.62 -12.27 -21.97
CA MET A 432 -14.04 -12.60 -20.59
C MET A 432 -13.93 -14.09 -20.29
N LEU A 433 -14.31 -14.96 -21.24
CA LEU A 433 -14.17 -16.41 -21.10
C LEU A 433 -12.70 -16.84 -20.99
N LEU A 434 -11.80 -16.20 -21.74
CA LEU A 434 -10.37 -16.50 -21.68
C LEU A 434 -9.68 -15.88 -20.45
N ALA A 435 -10.26 -14.83 -19.85
CA ALA A 435 -9.68 -14.18 -18.68
C ALA A 435 -9.69 -15.09 -17.44
N LEU A 436 -10.75 -15.89 -17.25
CA LEU A 436 -10.87 -16.81 -16.12
C LEU A 436 -9.75 -17.87 -16.07
N PRO A 437 -9.50 -18.66 -17.12
CA PRO A 437 -8.39 -19.62 -17.11
C PRO A 437 -7.02 -18.92 -17.00
N ALA A 438 -6.85 -17.72 -17.58
CA ALA A 438 -5.62 -16.95 -17.41
C ALA A 438 -5.40 -16.54 -15.94
N LEU A 439 -6.45 -16.12 -15.22
CA LEU A 439 -6.40 -15.82 -13.80
C LEU A 439 -6.04 -17.06 -12.96
N LEU A 440 -6.71 -18.18 -13.21
CA LEU A 440 -6.46 -19.42 -12.46
C LEU A 440 -5.04 -19.94 -12.66
N LEU A 441 -4.53 -19.90 -13.90
CA LEU A 441 -3.14 -20.25 -14.20
C LEU A 441 -2.17 -19.27 -13.52
N ALA A 442 -2.44 -17.96 -13.58
CA ALA A 442 -1.60 -16.97 -12.90
C ALA A 442 -1.52 -17.22 -11.39
N LEU A 443 -2.66 -17.50 -10.74
CA LEU A 443 -2.72 -17.80 -9.30
C LEU A 443 -1.99 -19.09 -8.94
N HIS A 444 -2.11 -20.14 -9.76
CA HIS A 444 -1.39 -21.39 -9.56
C HIS A 444 0.14 -21.17 -9.56
N TRP A 445 0.66 -20.43 -10.53
CA TRP A 445 2.10 -20.13 -10.59
C TRP A 445 2.56 -19.15 -9.52
N TYR A 446 1.68 -18.24 -9.10
CA TYR A 446 1.91 -17.34 -7.97
C TYR A 446 2.10 -18.12 -6.66
N GLU A 447 1.22 -19.09 -6.37
CA GLU A 447 1.34 -19.97 -5.21
C GLU A 447 2.64 -20.80 -5.26
N LEU A 448 3.01 -21.33 -6.44
CA LEU A 448 4.25 -22.10 -6.62
C LEU A 448 5.53 -21.25 -6.49
N ARG A 449 5.48 -19.98 -6.92
CA ARG A 449 6.56 -19.00 -6.76
C ARG A 449 6.86 -18.79 -5.27
N GLY A 450 5.81 -18.69 -4.44
CA GLY A 450 5.95 -18.29 -3.04
C GLY A 450 6.24 -16.79 -2.88
N GLY A 451 6.12 -16.28 -1.65
CA GLY A 451 6.57 -14.93 -1.32
C GLY A 451 8.10 -14.88 -1.18
N ILE A 452 8.72 -13.73 -1.44
CA ILE A 452 10.18 -13.53 -1.29
C ILE A 452 10.65 -13.83 0.15
N PHE A 453 9.73 -13.82 1.12
CA PHE A 453 9.98 -14.06 2.55
C PHE A 453 9.37 -15.36 3.10
N ALA A 454 8.86 -16.26 2.25
CA ALA A 454 8.35 -17.55 2.72
C ALA A 454 9.53 -18.47 3.12
N THR A 455 9.53 -18.81 4.40
CA THR A 455 10.49 -19.63 5.15
C THR A 455 10.99 -20.89 4.45
N SER A 456 12.32 -21.07 4.51
CA SER A 456 13.08 -22.33 4.52
C SER A 456 12.51 -23.54 3.77
N GLU A 457 13.00 -23.74 2.55
CA GLU A 457 13.63 -24.99 2.08
C GLU A 457 14.07 -24.77 0.62
N SER A 458 15.24 -25.30 0.27
CA SER A 458 15.93 -25.17 -1.01
C SER A 458 15.02 -25.15 -2.26
N LYS A 459 14.70 -23.96 -2.79
CA LYS A 459 14.26 -23.83 -4.19
C LYS A 459 15.42 -23.33 -5.01
N GLU A 460 15.84 -24.11 -6.00
CA GLU A 460 16.83 -23.66 -6.99
C GLU A 460 16.35 -22.34 -7.62
N LEU A 461 17.26 -21.39 -7.80
CA LEU A 461 16.99 -20.10 -8.45
C LEU A 461 16.31 -20.29 -9.83
N SER A 462 16.65 -21.37 -10.53
CA SER A 462 16.05 -21.81 -11.79
C SER A 462 14.52 -21.97 -11.68
N GLN A 463 14.03 -22.61 -10.61
CA GLN A 463 12.63 -22.91 -10.40
C GLN A 463 11.84 -21.67 -9.96
N LEU A 464 12.45 -20.80 -9.14
CA LEU A 464 11.87 -19.49 -8.80
C LEU A 464 11.67 -18.63 -10.05
N LEU A 465 12.71 -18.54 -10.90
CA LEU A 465 12.66 -17.78 -12.14
C LEU A 465 11.61 -18.34 -13.13
N TYR A 466 11.51 -19.67 -13.23
CA TYR A 466 10.51 -20.33 -14.07
C TYR A 466 9.09 -20.06 -13.59
N ASN A 467 8.84 -20.19 -12.29
CA ASN A 467 7.53 -19.89 -11.69
C ASN A 467 7.17 -18.41 -11.87
N ASN A 468 8.14 -17.50 -11.68
CA ASN A 468 7.95 -16.08 -11.93
C ASN A 468 7.61 -15.79 -13.40
N LEU A 469 8.34 -16.39 -14.34
CA LEU A 469 8.10 -16.24 -15.78
C LEU A 469 6.64 -16.57 -16.15
N LEU A 470 6.15 -17.73 -15.71
CA LEU A 470 4.79 -18.16 -16.03
C LEU A 470 3.74 -17.33 -15.29
N CYS A 471 3.98 -17.00 -14.02
CA CYS A 471 3.12 -16.08 -13.27
C CYS A 471 2.98 -14.73 -13.99
N THR A 472 4.09 -14.09 -14.35
CA THR A 472 4.11 -12.81 -15.08
C THR A 472 3.34 -12.91 -16.40
N LEU A 473 3.57 -13.97 -17.18
CA LEU A 473 2.91 -14.16 -18.47
C LEU A 473 1.38 -14.21 -18.35
N PHE A 474 0.88 -15.05 -17.44
CA PHE A 474 -0.56 -15.22 -17.26
C PHE A 474 -1.21 -14.01 -16.60
N THR A 475 -0.54 -13.33 -15.67
CA THR A 475 -1.02 -12.09 -15.05
C THR A 475 -1.17 -10.97 -16.07
N VAL A 476 -0.18 -10.79 -16.94
CA VAL A 476 -0.24 -9.78 -18.02
C VAL A 476 -1.34 -10.11 -19.03
N LEU A 477 -1.44 -11.39 -19.41
CA LEU A 477 -2.50 -11.86 -20.30
C LEU A 477 -3.88 -11.60 -19.70
N TYR A 478 -4.07 -11.96 -18.42
CA TYR A 478 -5.29 -11.70 -17.66
C TYR A 478 -5.67 -10.22 -17.68
N ALA A 479 -4.74 -9.32 -17.37
CA ALA A 479 -4.98 -7.88 -17.35
C ALA A 479 -5.52 -7.38 -18.70
N TRP A 480 -4.88 -7.74 -19.81
CA TRP A 480 -5.33 -7.32 -21.15
C TRP A 480 -6.67 -7.93 -21.57
N LEU A 481 -6.90 -9.22 -21.28
CA LEU A 481 -8.16 -9.89 -21.56
C LEU A 481 -9.31 -9.21 -20.81
N MET A 482 -9.14 -8.95 -19.51
CA MET A 482 -10.12 -8.22 -18.69
C MET A 482 -10.39 -6.82 -19.23
N ILE A 483 -9.36 -6.06 -19.59
CA ILE A 483 -9.54 -4.71 -20.14
C ILE A 483 -10.37 -4.74 -21.43
N PHE A 484 -10.02 -5.59 -22.40
CA PHE A 484 -10.75 -5.64 -23.66
C PHE A 484 -12.16 -6.21 -23.49
N GLY A 485 -12.35 -7.17 -22.58
CA GLY A 485 -13.65 -7.68 -22.16
C GLY A 485 -14.53 -6.56 -21.59
N LEU A 486 -14.03 -5.82 -20.60
CA LEU A 486 -14.76 -4.74 -19.95
C LEU A 486 -15.06 -3.56 -20.88
N ILE A 487 -14.12 -3.16 -21.74
CA ILE A 487 -14.38 -2.11 -22.75
C ILE A 487 -15.54 -2.50 -23.65
N GLY A 488 -15.56 -3.75 -24.15
CA GLY A 488 -16.63 -4.21 -25.03
C GLY A 488 -17.97 -4.41 -24.32
N MET A 489 -17.95 -4.97 -23.12
CA MET A 489 -19.15 -5.10 -22.28
C MET A 489 -19.77 -3.73 -21.99
N PHE A 490 -18.96 -2.75 -21.58
CA PHE A 490 -19.45 -1.40 -21.30
C PHE A 490 -19.96 -0.67 -22.55
N ARG A 491 -19.37 -0.92 -23.72
CA ARG A 491 -19.90 -0.41 -24.99
C ARG A 491 -21.29 -0.97 -25.31
N GLN A 492 -21.50 -2.27 -25.08
CA GLN A 492 -22.80 -2.89 -25.35
C GLN A 492 -23.90 -2.36 -24.42
N PHE A 493 -23.62 -2.24 -23.12
CA PHE A 493 -24.66 -1.93 -22.12
C PHE A 493 -24.76 -0.45 -21.74
N PHE A 494 -23.68 0.33 -21.87
CA PHE A 494 -23.58 1.70 -21.33
C PHE A 494 -23.25 2.76 -22.39
N SER A 495 -23.40 2.45 -23.68
CA SER A 495 -23.22 3.43 -24.77
C SER A 495 -24.29 4.52 -24.79
N LYS A 496 -25.49 4.26 -24.26
CA LYS A 496 -26.59 5.24 -24.17
C LYS A 496 -26.45 6.14 -22.94
N GLY A 497 -26.80 7.42 -23.11
CA GLY A 497 -26.76 8.39 -22.01
C GLY A 497 -27.80 8.09 -20.93
N ASN A 498 -27.35 7.68 -19.74
CA ASN A 498 -28.20 7.47 -18.56
C ASN A 498 -27.86 8.50 -17.46
N ARG A 499 -28.88 9.15 -16.89
CA ARG A 499 -28.71 10.17 -15.84
C ARG A 499 -28.12 9.60 -14.55
N CYS A 500 -28.53 8.39 -14.14
CA CYS A 500 -28.03 7.74 -12.93
C CYS A 500 -26.55 7.37 -13.08
N ILE A 501 -26.19 6.74 -14.20
CA ILE A 501 -24.80 6.37 -14.50
C ILE A 501 -23.92 7.61 -14.61
N ARG A 502 -24.44 8.69 -15.19
CA ARG A 502 -23.73 9.98 -15.23
C ARG A 502 -23.49 10.52 -13.82
N TYR A 503 -24.50 10.45 -12.95
CA TYR A 503 -24.35 10.89 -11.56
C TYR A 503 -23.29 10.08 -10.82
N ILE A 504 -23.34 8.74 -10.91
CA ILE A 504 -22.36 7.84 -10.31
C ILE A 504 -20.96 8.08 -10.90
N SER A 505 -20.86 8.27 -12.22
CA SER A 505 -19.58 8.57 -12.87
C SER A 505 -19.02 9.91 -12.42
N ASP A 506 -19.84 10.92 -12.21
CA ASP A 506 -19.38 12.22 -11.74
C ASP A 506 -19.04 12.20 -10.24
N SER A 507 -19.70 11.37 -9.42
CA SER A 507 -19.38 11.24 -8.00
C SER A 507 -18.19 10.32 -7.73
N SER A 508 -17.89 9.39 -8.63
CA SER A 508 -16.86 8.35 -8.45
C SER A 508 -15.48 8.85 -8.04
N TYR A 509 -15.04 10.03 -8.50
CA TYR A 509 -13.76 10.62 -8.06
C TYR A 509 -13.80 11.05 -6.59
N TRP A 510 -14.89 11.68 -6.16
CA TRP A 510 -15.09 12.04 -4.76
C TRP A 510 -15.20 10.81 -3.86
N LEU A 511 -16.01 9.83 -4.29
CA LEU A 511 -16.15 8.56 -3.58
C LEU A 511 -14.79 7.87 -3.40
N TYR A 512 -13.99 7.85 -4.46
CA TYR A 512 -12.66 7.25 -4.39
C TYR A 512 -11.71 8.01 -3.46
N VAL A 513 -11.70 9.35 -3.49
CA VAL A 513 -10.76 10.09 -2.62
C VAL A 513 -11.10 9.91 -1.15
N MET A 514 -12.39 9.85 -0.78
CA MET A 514 -12.85 9.95 0.60
C MET A 514 -13.30 8.64 1.26
N HIS A 515 -13.22 7.48 0.60
CA HIS A 515 -13.78 6.24 1.15
C HIS A 515 -12.95 5.57 2.25
N LEU A 516 -11.64 5.79 2.32
CA LEU A 516 -10.81 5.08 3.30
C LEU A 516 -11.24 5.36 4.75
N PRO A 517 -11.39 6.61 5.23
CA PRO A 517 -11.79 6.86 6.60
C PRO A 517 -13.12 6.19 7.01
N PRO A 518 -14.24 6.31 6.28
CA PRO A 518 -15.48 5.65 6.67
C PRO A 518 -15.40 4.12 6.55
N ILE A 519 -14.67 3.56 5.58
CA ILE A 519 -14.50 2.11 5.48
C ILE A 519 -13.70 1.57 6.67
N MET A 520 -12.56 2.19 6.99
CA MET A 520 -11.71 1.77 8.11
C MET A 520 -12.48 1.84 9.42
N LEU A 521 -13.18 2.94 9.70
CA LEU A 521 -14.01 3.08 10.91
C LEU A 521 -15.10 2.02 11.00
N LEU A 522 -15.81 1.76 9.89
CA LEU A 522 -16.87 0.73 9.88
C LEU A 522 -16.28 -0.66 10.11
N GLN A 523 -15.15 -1.00 9.48
CA GLN A 523 -14.48 -2.28 9.70
C GLN A 523 -13.99 -2.44 11.13
N ILE A 524 -13.36 -1.41 11.73
CA ILE A 524 -12.99 -1.42 13.16
C ILE A 524 -14.22 -1.66 14.03
N TRP A 525 -15.34 -1.02 13.71
CA TRP A 525 -16.57 -1.14 14.48
C TRP A 525 -17.22 -2.51 14.40
N VAL A 526 -17.32 -3.10 13.20
CA VAL A 526 -17.99 -4.40 12.98
C VAL A 526 -17.08 -5.61 13.11
N SER A 527 -15.76 -5.41 13.24
CA SER A 527 -14.75 -6.48 13.26
C SER A 527 -15.04 -7.57 14.29
N GLY A 528 -15.55 -7.20 15.46
CA GLY A 528 -15.89 -8.14 16.55
C GLY A 528 -17.30 -8.73 16.49
N TRP A 529 -18.13 -8.38 15.50
CA TRP A 529 -19.52 -8.86 15.45
C TRP A 529 -19.56 -10.32 14.98
N PRO A 530 -20.46 -11.17 15.49
CA PRO A 530 -20.55 -12.58 15.10
C PRO A 530 -21.25 -12.81 13.74
N TRP A 531 -21.40 -11.78 12.91
CA TRP A 531 -22.12 -11.86 11.64
C TRP A 531 -21.25 -12.41 10.50
N PRO A 532 -21.85 -13.10 9.51
CA PRO A 532 -21.14 -13.52 8.30
C PRO A 532 -20.42 -12.35 7.61
N SER A 533 -19.18 -12.57 7.19
CA SER A 533 -18.34 -11.55 6.55
C SER A 533 -18.95 -10.97 5.28
N ALA A 534 -19.70 -11.75 4.50
CA ALA A 534 -20.42 -11.26 3.33
C ALA A 534 -21.46 -10.18 3.67
N ILE A 535 -22.19 -10.34 4.79
CA ILE A 535 -23.19 -9.37 5.24
C ILE A 535 -22.50 -8.09 5.73
N LYS A 536 -21.43 -8.25 6.54
CA LYS A 536 -20.61 -7.12 6.99
C LYS A 536 -20.04 -6.34 5.81
N PHE A 537 -19.42 -7.03 4.84
CA PHE A 537 -18.87 -6.44 3.62
C PHE A 537 -19.91 -5.60 2.86
N LEU A 538 -21.09 -6.17 2.61
CA LEU A 538 -22.17 -5.47 1.93
C LEU A 538 -22.63 -4.24 2.74
N ALA A 539 -22.79 -4.37 4.05
CA ALA A 539 -23.16 -3.26 4.93
C ALA A 539 -22.10 -2.15 4.92
N ILE A 540 -20.82 -2.49 5.05
CA ILE A 540 -19.69 -1.54 4.99
C ILE A 540 -19.72 -0.76 3.68
N CYS A 541 -19.85 -1.46 2.55
CA CYS A 541 -19.87 -0.82 1.23
C CYS A 541 -21.11 0.07 1.03
N MET A 542 -22.29 -0.40 1.44
CA MET A 542 -23.54 0.36 1.30
C MET A 542 -23.54 1.62 2.17
N VAL A 543 -23.18 1.49 3.46
CA VAL A 543 -23.17 2.62 4.40
C VAL A 543 -22.10 3.64 4.00
N SER A 544 -20.87 3.20 3.73
CA SER A 544 -19.80 4.12 3.34
C SER A 544 -20.12 4.84 2.02
N THR A 545 -20.59 4.12 0.99
CA THR A 545 -20.95 4.72 -0.29
C THR A 545 -22.16 5.66 -0.15
N GLY A 546 -23.19 5.26 0.61
CA GLY A 546 -24.38 6.06 0.84
C GLY A 546 -24.07 7.39 1.53
N VAL A 547 -23.29 7.33 2.62
CA VAL A 547 -22.82 8.53 3.35
C VAL A 547 -22.03 9.44 2.42
N LEU A 548 -21.09 8.91 1.64
CA LEU A 548 -20.29 9.72 0.73
C LEU A 548 -21.10 10.32 -0.42
N LEU A 549 -22.13 9.63 -0.91
CA LEU A 549 -23.06 10.17 -1.92
C LEU A 549 -23.91 11.31 -1.35
N LEU A 550 -24.35 11.22 -0.10
CA LEU A 550 -25.04 12.31 0.59
C LEU A 550 -24.13 13.52 0.75
N ILE A 551 -22.91 13.31 1.24
CA ILE A 551 -21.91 14.38 1.35
C ILE A 551 -21.61 14.98 -0.03
N TYR A 552 -21.53 14.14 -1.07
CA TYR A 552 -21.33 14.62 -2.43
C TYR A 552 -22.45 15.57 -2.86
N GLU A 553 -23.72 15.18 -2.71
CA GLU A 553 -24.85 15.99 -3.19
C GLU A 553 -24.99 17.33 -2.46
N TYR A 554 -24.81 17.33 -1.13
CA TYR A 554 -25.09 18.51 -0.30
C TYR A 554 -23.86 19.40 -0.04
N ALA A 555 -22.66 18.82 0.11
CA ALA A 555 -21.47 19.56 0.55
C ALA A 555 -20.39 19.72 -0.53
N VAL A 556 -20.39 18.89 -1.58
CA VAL A 556 -19.30 18.89 -2.58
C VAL A 556 -19.77 19.38 -3.94
N ARG A 557 -20.85 18.82 -4.49
CA ARG A 557 -21.23 18.93 -5.90
C ARG A 557 -21.35 20.37 -6.41
N TYR A 558 -21.85 21.28 -5.57
CA TYR A 558 -22.09 22.68 -5.92
C TYR A 558 -21.10 23.66 -5.26
N THR A 559 -20.02 23.16 -4.67
CA THR A 559 -19.02 24.00 -3.99
C THR A 559 -17.74 24.15 -4.80
N LEU A 560 -16.76 24.89 -4.26
CA LEU A 560 -15.42 25.00 -4.84
C LEU A 560 -14.77 23.62 -4.99
N ILE A 561 -14.97 22.72 -4.02
CA ILE A 561 -14.45 21.35 -4.06
C ILE A 561 -15.03 20.60 -5.25
N GLY A 562 -16.36 20.58 -5.43
CA GLY A 562 -16.98 19.96 -6.61
C GLY A 562 -16.53 20.59 -7.93
N THR A 563 -16.30 21.90 -7.94
CA THR A 563 -15.77 22.63 -9.10
C THR A 563 -14.35 22.20 -9.44
N MET A 564 -13.49 21.97 -8.45
CA MET A 564 -12.13 21.46 -8.64
C MET A 564 -12.12 20.02 -9.16
N LEU A 565 -12.99 19.15 -8.62
CA LEU A 565 -13.02 17.72 -8.99
C LEU A 565 -13.68 17.48 -10.35
N ASN A 566 -14.87 18.04 -10.55
CA ASN A 566 -15.75 17.71 -11.67
C ASN A 566 -15.97 18.87 -12.66
N GLY A 567 -15.58 20.09 -12.29
CA GLY A 567 -15.96 21.31 -12.99
C GLY A 567 -17.24 21.92 -12.40
N LYS A 568 -17.49 23.20 -12.71
CA LYS A 568 -18.60 23.97 -12.15
C LYS A 568 -19.94 23.31 -12.51
N LYS A 569 -20.73 22.98 -11.49
CA LYS A 569 -22.13 22.54 -11.63
C LYS A 569 -23.03 23.56 -10.97
N THR A 570 -24.14 23.89 -11.63
CA THR A 570 -25.16 24.79 -11.08
C THR A 570 -26.38 23.96 -10.69
N ARG A 571 -27.00 24.32 -9.56
CA ARG A 571 -28.32 23.77 -9.19
C ARG A 571 -29.31 24.37 -10.20
N HIS A 572 -29.96 23.55 -11.00
CA HIS A 572 -31.10 24.03 -11.78
C HIS A 572 -32.20 24.37 -10.78
N ASN A 573 -32.55 25.65 -10.66
CA ASN A 573 -33.76 26.04 -9.96
C ASN A 573 -34.94 25.41 -10.72
N HIS A 574 -35.77 24.65 -10.03
CA HIS A 574 -36.97 24.01 -10.57
C HIS A 574 -38.10 25.02 -10.91
N ASN A 575 -37.78 26.31 -11.02
CA ASN A 575 -38.77 27.39 -11.16
C ASN A 575 -38.85 27.99 -12.58
N ASN A 576 -38.14 27.43 -13.57
CA ASN A 576 -38.27 27.88 -14.96
C ASN A 576 -38.78 26.74 -15.84
N PHE A 577 -40.06 26.42 -15.67
CA PHE A 577 -40.91 25.91 -16.74
C PHE A 577 -41.93 27.00 -17.04
N GLU A 578 -41.61 27.85 -18.01
CA GLU A 578 -42.55 28.48 -18.94
C GLU A 578 -41.94 28.39 -20.34
#